data_AF-A0A191HVY6-F1
#
_entry.id   AF-A0A191HVY6-F1
#
_cell.length_a   1.000
_cell.length_b   1.000
_cell.length_c   1.000
_cell.angle_alpha   90.00
_cell.angle_beta   90.00
_cell.angle_gamma   90.00
#
_symmetry.space_group_name_H-M   'P 1'
#
loop_
_entity.id
_entity.type
_entity.pdbx_description
1 polymer ?
#
loop_
_entity_poly.entity_id
_entity_poly.type
_entity_poly.pdbx_seq_one_letter_code
_entity_poly.pdbx_strand_id
1 'polypeptide(L)'
;MDCLMIYMYGIIAYIALTIVIYYYFIGLFKNRKIPSLPVEKFGENVVIPLKSKEKQHGDAWFVPEEDFERHFKKSELLNEDGEIEVGGIVFHVKKGEEIKDTVYTVDDDIHTLILGATRSGKTRGLILQLIINQAMAGENIICSDPKGELFLYTYPFLNKKGYNVLTINLKEPLKSHHYNYMNDINQAIEKGDMNSAQKLTSTLVNILKPKQEKESDPFWRNGEVSVLNTTILTIAKYASPECKNLYNVFLFIAQMAEYVYPSKANSPIYGGEFYKRLPVGDPLRTVFAVVNNEKDDYKKPSFPQR
;
A
#
# COMPACT_ATOMS: atom_id res chain seq x y z
N MET A 1 -42.40 -15.40 -58.94
CA MET A 1 -41.02 -15.04 -59.32
C MET A 1 -40.63 -13.65 -58.79
N ASP A 2 -41.59 -12.76 -58.54
CA ASP A 2 -41.31 -11.33 -58.29
C ASP A 2 -40.65 -11.03 -56.94
N CYS A 3 -40.99 -11.75 -55.86
CA CYS A 3 -40.36 -11.53 -54.54
C CYS A 3 -38.86 -11.88 -54.52
N LEU A 4 -38.44 -12.93 -55.23
CA LEU A 4 -37.04 -13.37 -55.24
C LEU A 4 -36.16 -12.38 -56.03
N MET A 5 -36.71 -11.81 -57.10
CA MET A 5 -36.04 -10.78 -57.89
C MET A 5 -35.86 -9.49 -57.08
N ILE A 6 -36.90 -9.04 -56.36
CA ILE A 6 -36.82 -7.85 -55.48
C ILE A 6 -35.75 -8.03 -54.40
N TYR A 7 -35.67 -9.22 -53.78
CA TYR A 7 -34.68 -9.50 -52.75
C TYR A 7 -33.24 -9.48 -53.30
N MET A 8 -33.05 -10.04 -54.50
CA MET A 8 -31.76 -10.04 -55.19
C MET A 8 -31.31 -8.62 -55.58
N TYR A 9 -32.22 -7.78 -56.09
CA TYR A 9 -31.94 -6.37 -56.37
C TYR A 9 -31.61 -5.57 -55.09
N GLY A 10 -32.28 -5.86 -53.97
CA GLY A 10 -32.00 -5.25 -52.68
C GLY A 10 -30.59 -5.57 -52.17
N ILE A 11 -30.15 -6.82 -52.30
CA ILE A 11 -28.78 -7.24 -51.92
C ILE A 11 -27.74 -6.55 -52.81
N ILE A 12 -27.97 -6.51 -54.13
CA ILE A 12 -27.04 -5.86 -55.07
C ILE A 12 -26.94 -4.35 -54.76
N ALA A 13 -28.06 -3.68 -54.49
CA ALA A 13 -28.07 -2.26 -54.13
C ALA A 13 -27.34 -1.99 -52.80
N TYR A 14 -27.48 -2.86 -51.80
CA TYR A 14 -26.77 -2.75 -50.53
C TYR A 14 -25.25 -2.95 -50.70
N ILE A 15 -24.83 -3.92 -51.52
CA ILE A 15 -23.41 -4.13 -51.84
C ILE A 15 -22.84 -2.94 -52.60
N ALA A 16 -23.57 -2.38 -53.57
CA ALA A 16 -23.13 -1.20 -54.30
C ALA A 16 -22.99 0.03 -53.36
N LEU A 17 -23.96 0.25 -52.48
CA LEU A 17 -23.92 1.36 -51.52
C LEU A 17 -22.75 1.25 -50.53
N THR A 18 -22.49 0.04 -50.01
CA THR A 18 -21.38 -0.20 -49.09
C THR A 18 -20.02 0.01 -49.77
N ILE A 19 -19.88 -0.36 -51.05
CA ILE A 19 -18.67 -0.09 -51.83
C ILE A 19 -18.48 1.43 -52.03
N VAL A 20 -19.54 2.17 -52.36
CA VAL A 20 -19.46 3.64 -52.51
C VAL A 20 -19.05 4.31 -51.20
N ILE A 21 -19.66 3.91 -50.08
CA ILE A 21 -19.32 4.44 -48.74
C ILE A 21 -17.85 4.11 -48.42
N TYR A 22 -17.39 2.90 -48.70
CA TYR A 22 -16.00 2.50 -48.48
C TYR A 22 -15.01 3.36 -49.27
N TYR A 23 -15.26 3.59 -50.56
CA TYR A 23 -14.40 4.47 -51.37
C TYR A 23 -14.48 5.94 -50.97
N TYR A 24 -15.65 6.42 -50.53
CA TYR A 24 -15.81 7.76 -49.98
C TYR A 24 -14.97 7.95 -48.71
N PHE A 25 -15.00 6.98 -47.79
CA PHE A 25 -14.16 7.00 -46.60
C PHE A 25 -12.67 6.92 -46.95
N ILE A 26 -12.25 6.05 -47.87
CA ILE A 26 -10.86 6.04 -48.35
C ILE A 26 -10.46 7.40 -48.91
N GLY A 27 -11.32 8.03 -49.72
CA GLY A 27 -11.08 9.37 -50.29
C GLY A 27 -10.91 10.44 -49.22
N LEU A 28 -11.74 10.42 -48.17
CA LEU A 28 -11.65 11.32 -47.02
C LEU A 28 -10.35 11.15 -46.23
N PHE A 29 -9.84 9.92 -46.12
CA PHE A 29 -8.61 9.64 -45.38
C PHE A 29 -7.33 9.75 -46.22
N LYS A 30 -7.41 9.67 -47.56
CA LYS A 30 -6.23 9.68 -48.44
C LYS A 30 -5.46 11.01 -48.44
N ASN A 31 -6.13 12.12 -48.10
CA ASN A 31 -5.58 13.48 -48.23
C ASN A 31 -5.40 14.25 -46.92
N ARG A 32 -5.56 13.61 -45.75
CA ARG A 32 -5.12 14.25 -44.51
C ARG A 32 -3.60 14.15 -44.41
N LYS A 33 -2.91 15.17 -44.91
CA LYS A 33 -1.51 15.39 -44.53
C LYS A 33 -1.49 15.52 -43.01
N ILE A 34 -0.89 14.54 -42.32
CA ILE A 34 -0.55 14.70 -40.92
C ILE A 34 0.41 15.89 -40.88
N PRO A 35 0.08 16.99 -40.18
CA PRO A 35 0.98 18.13 -40.09
C PRO A 35 2.32 17.63 -39.54
N SER A 36 3.39 17.80 -40.30
CA SER A 36 4.73 17.46 -39.85
C SER A 36 5.08 18.40 -38.71
N LEU A 37 5.26 17.85 -37.51
CA LEU A 37 5.75 18.62 -36.37
C LEU A 37 7.14 19.16 -36.73
N PRO A 38 7.40 20.45 -36.48
CA PRO A 38 8.73 21.00 -36.66
C PRO A 38 9.66 20.28 -35.67
N VAL A 39 10.83 19.86 -36.15
CA VAL A 39 11.81 19.05 -35.41
C VAL A 39 13.18 19.73 -35.39
N GLU A 40 13.93 19.50 -34.33
CA GLU A 40 15.32 19.92 -34.17
C GLU A 40 16.22 18.68 -34.11
N LYS A 41 17.42 18.77 -34.70
CA LYS A 41 18.42 17.70 -34.65
C LYS A 41 19.36 17.93 -33.49
N PHE A 42 19.40 16.97 -32.57
CA PHE A 42 20.36 16.93 -31.48
C PHE A 42 21.46 15.91 -31.82
N GLY A 43 22.61 16.40 -32.30
CA GLY A 43 23.66 15.56 -32.85
C GLY A 43 23.28 14.87 -34.17
N GLU A 44 23.97 13.79 -34.53
CA GLU A 44 23.78 13.12 -35.83
C GLU A 44 22.52 12.24 -35.89
N ASN A 45 22.08 11.69 -34.75
CA ASN A 45 21.12 10.57 -34.73
C ASN A 45 19.84 10.82 -33.93
N VAL A 46 19.70 11.94 -33.21
CA VAL A 46 18.51 12.22 -32.40
C VAL A 46 17.74 13.38 -32.99
N VAL A 47 16.48 13.14 -33.32
CA VAL A 47 15.54 14.14 -33.82
C VAL A 47 14.47 14.33 -32.76
N ILE A 48 14.38 15.54 -32.21
CA ILE A 48 13.40 15.90 -31.18
C ILE A 48 12.34 16.84 -31.79
N PRO A 49 11.05 16.68 -31.46
CA PRO A 49 10.05 17.67 -31.83
C PRO A 49 10.37 19.01 -31.16
N LEU A 50 9.96 20.12 -31.78
CA LEU A 50 10.01 21.44 -31.14
C LEU A 50 8.81 21.61 -30.20
N LYS A 51 9.00 22.37 -29.11
CA LYS A 51 7.95 22.63 -28.13
C LYS A 51 6.76 23.30 -28.81
N SER A 52 5.60 22.65 -28.78
CA SER A 52 4.37 23.22 -29.34
C SER A 52 3.99 24.49 -28.59
N LYS A 53 3.66 25.55 -29.34
CA LYS A 53 3.07 26.78 -28.77
C LYS A 53 1.57 26.62 -28.48
N GLU A 54 0.92 25.65 -29.13
CA GLU A 54 -0.49 25.35 -28.95
C GLU A 54 -0.67 24.40 -27.76
N LYS A 55 -1.35 24.89 -26.72
CA LYS A 55 -1.57 24.16 -25.45
C LYS A 55 -2.74 23.16 -25.47
N GLN A 56 -3.34 22.89 -26.63
CA GLN A 56 -4.54 22.03 -26.71
C GLN A 56 -4.31 20.57 -26.28
N HIS A 57 -3.07 20.09 -26.27
CA HIS A 57 -2.71 18.72 -25.91
C HIS A 57 -1.74 18.63 -24.72
N GLY A 58 -1.66 19.70 -23.92
CA GLY A 58 -0.71 19.84 -22.81
C GLY A 58 0.56 20.59 -23.21
N ASP A 59 1.25 21.16 -22.23
CA ASP A 59 2.47 21.97 -22.38
C ASP A 59 3.70 21.36 -21.67
N ALA A 60 3.58 20.10 -21.23
CA ALA A 60 4.66 19.33 -20.64
C ALA A 60 5.84 19.22 -21.63
N TRP A 61 7.04 19.56 -21.15
CA TRP A 61 8.25 19.57 -21.97
C TRP A 61 9.48 19.31 -21.12
N PHE A 62 10.62 19.01 -21.76
CA PHE A 62 11.91 18.98 -21.10
C PHE A 62 12.24 20.35 -20.49
N VAL A 63 12.75 20.35 -19.26
CA VAL A 63 13.17 21.58 -18.57
C VAL A 63 14.48 22.07 -19.21
N PRO A 64 14.52 23.31 -19.75
CA PRO A 64 15.77 23.92 -20.23
C PRO A 64 16.79 24.10 -19.09
N GLU A 65 18.09 24.04 -19.39
CA GLU A 65 19.14 24.20 -18.36
C GLU A 65 19.03 25.53 -17.60
N GLU A 66 18.64 26.60 -18.30
CA GLU A 66 18.42 27.94 -17.73
C GLU A 66 17.29 28.01 -16.70
N ASP A 67 16.32 27.10 -16.79
CA ASP A 67 15.19 27.00 -15.86
C ASP A 67 15.38 25.89 -14.81
N PHE A 68 16.48 25.12 -14.88
CA PHE A 68 16.70 23.97 -13.99
C PHE A 68 16.74 24.39 -12.52
N GLU A 69 17.48 25.45 -12.20
CA GLU A 69 17.61 25.98 -10.84
C GLU A 69 16.32 26.65 -10.31
N ARG A 70 15.33 26.90 -11.19
CA ARG A 70 14.01 27.40 -10.76
C ARG A 70 13.10 26.28 -10.26
N HIS A 71 13.32 25.05 -10.71
CA HIS A 71 12.46 23.90 -10.41
C HIS A 71 13.02 22.96 -9.35
N PHE A 72 14.35 22.97 -9.15
CA PHE A 72 15.01 22.07 -8.21
C PHE A 72 15.79 22.87 -7.16
N LYS A 73 15.61 22.49 -5.89
CA LYS A 73 16.35 23.07 -4.78
C LYS A 73 17.82 22.65 -4.88
N LYS A 74 18.71 23.62 -4.70
CA LYS A 74 20.16 23.44 -4.74
C LYS A 74 20.72 23.32 -3.32
N SER A 75 21.49 22.26 -3.06
CA SER A 75 22.27 22.09 -1.83
C SER A 75 23.74 21.83 -2.16
N GLU A 76 24.67 22.46 -1.43
CA GLU A 76 26.11 22.19 -1.56
C GLU A 76 26.52 21.07 -0.61
N LEU A 77 27.03 19.97 -1.17
CA LEU A 77 27.63 18.90 -0.39
C LEU A 77 29.09 19.28 -0.11
N LEU A 78 29.39 19.63 1.15
CA LEU A 78 30.74 20.08 1.56
C LEU A 78 31.70 18.92 1.81
N ASN A 79 31.22 17.72 2.10
CA ASN A 79 31.99 16.49 2.33
C ASN A 79 31.06 15.27 2.49
N GLU A 80 31.61 14.06 2.50
CA GLU A 80 30.84 12.80 2.71
C GLU A 80 30.09 12.74 4.05
N ASP A 81 30.58 13.49 5.04
CA ASP A 81 29.98 13.63 6.37
C ASP A 81 29.17 14.92 6.52
N GLY A 82 28.93 15.63 5.43
CA GLY A 82 28.28 16.94 5.43
C GLY A 82 26.82 16.86 5.79
N GLU A 83 26.30 17.99 6.26
CA GLU A 83 24.87 18.23 6.34
C GLU A 83 24.43 18.90 5.04
N ILE A 84 23.23 18.57 4.59
CA ILE A 84 22.58 19.30 3.50
C ILE A 84 21.39 20.06 4.09
N GLU A 85 21.08 21.21 3.50
CA GLU A 85 19.99 22.06 3.99
C GLU A 85 18.63 21.36 3.82
N VAL A 86 18.46 20.58 2.75
CA VAL A 86 17.17 20.01 2.40
C VAL A 86 17.27 18.56 1.91
N GLY A 87 16.39 17.72 2.43
CA GLY A 87 16.20 16.34 2.01
C GLY A 87 15.48 16.22 0.65
N GLY A 88 14.89 15.06 0.41
CA GLY A 88 14.11 14.80 -0.81
C GLY A 88 14.82 14.00 -1.89
N ILE A 89 14.18 13.90 -3.06
CA ILE A 89 14.64 13.04 -4.14
C ILE A 89 15.73 13.75 -4.94
N VAL A 90 16.88 13.10 -5.03
CA VAL A 90 18.02 13.57 -5.83
C VAL A 90 17.75 13.32 -7.31
N PHE A 91 17.73 14.39 -8.10
CA PHE A 91 17.56 14.31 -9.56
C PHE A 91 18.88 14.49 -10.31
N HIS A 92 19.75 15.36 -9.80
CA HIS A 92 21.01 15.66 -10.45
C HIS A 92 22.09 15.98 -9.43
N VAL A 93 23.32 15.56 -9.73
CA VAL A 93 24.51 15.95 -8.98
C VAL A 93 25.50 16.54 -9.97
N LYS A 94 25.80 17.82 -9.81
CA LYS A 94 26.82 18.52 -10.59
C LYS A 94 28.13 18.46 -9.82
N LYS A 95 29.12 17.81 -10.41
CA LYS A 95 30.44 17.66 -9.79
C LYS A 95 31.16 19.00 -9.66
N GLY A 96 31.68 19.28 -8.47
CA GLY A 96 32.57 20.41 -8.23
C GLY A 96 34.01 20.09 -8.62
N GLU A 97 34.85 21.12 -8.75
CA GLU A 97 36.25 20.95 -9.15
C GLU A 97 37.12 20.30 -8.06
N GLU A 98 36.80 20.47 -6.77
CA GLU A 98 37.64 19.90 -5.70
C GLU A 98 36.89 19.23 -4.53
N ILE A 99 35.81 19.79 -3.98
CA ILE A 99 35.06 19.15 -2.86
C ILE A 99 33.53 19.45 -2.85
N LYS A 100 33.07 20.45 -3.62
CA LYS A 100 31.68 20.93 -3.56
C LYS A 100 30.80 20.35 -4.67
N ASP A 101 30.31 19.14 -4.45
CA ASP A 101 29.26 18.61 -5.32
C ASP A 101 27.96 19.37 -5.05
N THR A 102 27.31 19.81 -6.12
CA THR A 102 26.00 20.46 -6.02
C THR A 102 24.92 19.42 -6.24
N VAL A 103 24.06 19.23 -5.25
CA VAL A 103 22.93 18.29 -5.30
C VAL A 103 21.66 19.08 -5.60
N TYR A 104 20.91 18.61 -6.60
CA TYR A 104 19.62 19.15 -6.97
C TYR A 104 18.52 18.18 -6.54
N THR A 105 17.63 18.67 -5.68
CA THR A 105 16.57 17.88 -5.06
C THR A 105 15.19 18.44 -5.38
N VAL A 106 14.19 17.55 -5.36
CA VAL A 106 12.79 17.95 -5.18
C VAL A 106 12.47 17.77 -3.71
N ASP A 107 12.22 18.88 -3.04
CA ASP A 107 11.97 19.00 -1.59
C ASP A 107 10.50 19.22 -1.23
N ASP A 108 9.61 19.26 -2.23
CA ASP A 108 8.17 19.32 -2.00
C ASP A 108 7.67 18.08 -1.25
N ASP A 109 6.68 18.27 -0.38
CA ASP A 109 5.94 17.20 0.33
C ASP A 109 5.00 16.43 -0.62
N ILE A 110 5.57 15.79 -1.65
CA ILE A 110 4.84 15.06 -2.68
C ILE A 110 5.18 13.57 -2.68
N HIS A 111 4.18 12.75 -2.95
CA HIS A 111 4.38 11.33 -3.18
C HIS A 111 4.99 11.09 -4.57
N THR A 112 6.08 10.33 -4.62
CA THR A 112 6.76 10.01 -5.88
C THR A 112 6.59 8.55 -6.27
N LEU A 113 6.25 8.31 -7.54
CA LEU A 113 6.14 6.99 -8.14
C LEU A 113 7.35 6.70 -9.04
N ILE A 114 8.17 5.72 -8.66
CA ILE A 114 9.36 5.31 -9.44
C ILE A 114 9.03 4.05 -10.24
N LEU A 115 8.90 4.19 -11.56
CA LEU A 115 8.65 3.10 -12.49
C LEU A 115 9.95 2.62 -13.15
N GLY A 116 10.16 1.32 -13.20
CA GLY A 116 11.31 0.75 -13.92
C GLY A 116 11.34 -0.77 -13.87
N ALA A 117 11.95 -1.39 -14.88
CA ALA A 117 12.10 -2.84 -14.94
C ALA A 117 13.03 -3.38 -13.83
N THR A 118 13.00 -4.69 -13.59
CA THR A 118 14.02 -5.36 -12.77
C THR A 118 15.40 -5.11 -13.37
N ARG A 119 16.41 -4.84 -12.52
CA ARG A 119 17.78 -4.44 -12.92
C ARG A 119 17.91 -3.07 -13.61
N SER A 120 16.87 -2.23 -13.63
CA SER A 120 16.99 -0.84 -14.14
C SER A 120 17.73 0.12 -13.21
N GLY A 121 18.29 -0.36 -12.10
CA GLY A 121 19.07 0.46 -11.16
C GLY A 121 18.26 1.25 -10.12
N LYS A 122 16.94 1.07 -9.99
CA LYS A 122 16.09 1.84 -9.03
C LYS A 122 16.69 1.96 -7.62
N THR A 123 17.15 0.85 -7.05
CA THR A 123 17.73 0.82 -5.71
C THR A 123 18.97 1.70 -5.59
N ARG A 124 19.96 1.49 -6.48
CA ARG A 124 21.26 2.18 -6.40
C ARG A 124 21.21 3.61 -6.92
N GLY A 125 20.42 3.86 -7.96
CA GLY A 125 20.35 5.15 -8.65
C GLY A 125 19.39 6.14 -8.02
N LEU A 126 18.44 5.71 -7.17
CA LEU A 126 17.46 6.61 -6.56
C LEU A 126 17.25 6.31 -5.07
N ILE A 127 16.90 5.08 -4.70
CA ILE A 127 16.49 4.79 -3.30
C ILE A 127 17.63 4.98 -2.30
N LEU A 128 18.83 4.48 -2.57
CA LEU A 128 19.99 4.67 -1.69
C LEU A 128 20.37 6.15 -1.60
N GLN A 129 20.31 6.87 -2.73
CA GLN A 129 20.59 8.31 -2.76
C GLN A 129 19.57 9.08 -1.93
N LEU A 130 18.28 8.74 -2.03
CA LEU A 130 17.21 9.32 -1.22
C LEU A 130 17.46 9.07 0.27
N ILE A 131 17.79 7.84 0.69
CA ILE A 131 18.06 7.55 2.10
C ILE A 131 19.24 8.37 2.62
N ILE A 132 20.34 8.45 1.86
CA ILE A 132 21.52 9.22 2.24
C ILE A 132 21.19 10.72 2.30
N ASN A 133 20.48 11.24 1.30
CA ASN A 133 20.09 12.64 1.22
C ASN A 133 19.19 13.04 2.40
N GLN A 134 18.14 12.25 2.68
CA GLN A 134 17.28 12.48 3.85
C GLN A 134 18.08 12.42 5.16
N ALA A 135 19.00 11.47 5.28
CA ALA A 135 19.83 11.34 6.48
C ALA A 135 20.81 12.51 6.67
N MET A 136 21.34 13.05 5.57
CA MET A 136 22.19 14.25 5.61
C MET A 136 21.41 15.51 5.98
N ALA A 137 20.10 15.54 5.70
CA ALA A 137 19.20 16.62 6.08
C ALA A 137 18.65 16.49 7.52
N GLY A 138 18.99 15.40 8.23
CA GLY A 138 18.46 15.16 9.58
C GLY A 138 17.02 14.64 9.61
N GLU A 139 16.48 14.21 8.47
CA GLU A 139 15.10 13.77 8.34
C GLU A 139 14.88 12.34 8.84
N ASN A 140 13.65 12.04 9.27
CA ASN A 140 13.27 10.69 9.68
C ASN A 140 13.01 9.79 8.47
N ILE A 141 13.48 8.54 8.54
CA ILE A 141 13.42 7.60 7.41
C ILE A 141 12.67 6.33 7.83
N ILE A 142 11.60 6.02 7.10
CA ILE A 142 10.88 4.76 7.22
C ILE A 142 10.95 4.06 5.86
N CYS A 143 11.48 2.84 5.84
CA CYS A 143 11.69 2.11 4.59
C CYS A 143 11.23 0.66 4.70
N SER A 144 10.54 0.18 3.65
CA SER A 144 10.25 -1.24 3.47
C SER A 144 11.38 -1.88 2.69
N ASP A 145 12.09 -2.81 3.33
CA ASP A 145 13.24 -3.50 2.75
C ASP A 145 13.00 -5.02 2.68
N PRO A 146 12.27 -5.50 1.66
CA PRO A 146 11.94 -6.93 1.56
C PRO A 146 13.17 -7.82 1.33
N LYS A 147 14.31 -7.25 0.93
CA LYS A 147 15.55 -7.99 0.67
C LYS A 147 16.61 -7.85 1.77
N GLY A 148 16.49 -6.85 2.64
CA GLY A 148 17.51 -6.50 3.63
C GLY A 148 18.70 -5.73 3.03
N GLU A 149 18.69 -5.43 1.73
CA GLU A 149 19.81 -4.77 1.05
C GLU A 149 19.94 -3.31 1.46
N LEU A 150 18.82 -2.60 1.63
CA LEU A 150 18.83 -1.20 2.02
C LEU A 150 19.43 -1.04 3.41
N PHE A 151 18.97 -1.84 4.37
CA PHE A 151 19.51 -1.84 5.72
C PHE A 151 21.02 -2.13 5.73
N LEU A 152 21.47 -3.17 5.02
CA LEU A 152 22.88 -3.54 4.97
C LEU A 152 23.77 -2.44 4.38
N TYR A 153 23.29 -1.74 3.35
CA TYR A 153 24.05 -0.65 2.73
C TYR A 153 24.05 0.64 3.54
N THR A 154 22.95 0.97 4.23
CA THR A 154 22.80 2.29 4.84
C THR A 154 23.03 2.31 6.34
N TYR A 155 22.89 1.18 7.04
CA TYR A 155 23.05 1.11 8.50
C TYR A 155 24.38 1.70 9.01
N PRO A 156 25.57 1.36 8.45
CA PRO A 156 26.83 1.92 8.94
C PRO A 156 26.88 3.44 8.84
N PHE A 157 26.35 4.00 7.74
CA PHE A 157 26.29 5.43 7.51
C PHE A 157 25.31 6.12 8.46
N LEU A 158 24.09 5.60 8.59
CA LEU A 158 23.06 6.15 9.48
C LEU A 158 23.52 6.14 10.95
N ASN A 159 24.13 5.03 11.39
CA ASN A 159 24.67 4.91 12.74
C ASN A 159 25.82 5.91 12.99
N LYS A 160 26.71 6.13 12.00
CA LYS A 160 27.77 7.14 12.08
C LYS A 160 27.20 8.57 12.19
N LYS A 161 26.08 8.84 11.52
CA LYS A 161 25.33 10.11 11.60
C LYS A 161 24.52 10.29 12.88
N GLY A 162 24.52 9.32 13.80
CA GLY A 162 23.84 9.41 15.09
C GLY A 162 22.36 9.01 15.05
N TYR A 163 21.88 8.39 13.97
CA TYR A 163 20.52 7.89 13.91
C TYR A 163 20.31 6.68 14.82
N ASN A 164 19.17 6.64 15.50
CA ASN A 164 18.68 5.42 16.14
C ASN A 164 18.02 4.51 15.10
N VAL A 165 18.79 3.55 14.56
CA VAL A 165 18.32 2.68 13.48
C VAL A 165 17.56 1.48 14.03
N LEU A 166 16.23 1.51 13.90
CA LEU A 166 15.33 0.42 14.29
C LEU A 166 14.96 -0.46 13.09
N THR A 167 14.81 -1.75 13.33
CA THR A 167 14.50 -2.76 12.31
C THR A 167 13.38 -3.67 12.77
N ILE A 168 12.37 -3.86 11.92
CA ILE A 168 11.33 -4.88 12.11
C ILE A 168 11.54 -5.98 11.07
N ASN A 169 12.25 -7.05 11.46
CA ASN A 169 12.55 -8.18 10.60
C ASN A 169 11.49 -9.28 10.77
N LEU A 170 10.52 -9.29 9.86
CA LEU A 170 9.42 -10.26 9.86
C LEU A 170 9.85 -11.67 9.39
N LYS A 171 11.02 -11.80 8.75
CA LYS A 171 11.55 -13.09 8.28
C LYS A 171 12.37 -13.80 9.36
N GLU A 172 13.20 -13.04 10.07
CA GLU A 172 14.04 -13.52 11.17
C GLU A 172 13.78 -12.69 12.43
N PRO A 173 12.69 -12.97 13.17
CA PRO A 173 12.27 -12.16 14.31
C PRO A 173 13.35 -12.02 15.40
N LEU A 174 14.23 -13.00 15.57
CA LEU A 174 15.32 -12.96 16.55
C LEU A 174 16.40 -11.91 16.24
N LYS A 175 16.47 -11.41 15.00
CA LYS A 175 17.37 -10.32 14.58
C LYS A 175 16.64 -8.97 14.50
N SER A 176 15.39 -8.93 14.92
CA SER A 176 14.52 -7.76 14.86
C SER A 176 14.57 -6.99 16.17
N HIS A 177 14.34 -5.69 16.11
CA HIS A 177 13.79 -4.99 17.27
C HIS A 177 12.37 -5.50 17.52
N HIS A 178 11.97 -5.54 18.80
CA HIS A 178 10.65 -6.04 19.18
C HIS A 178 9.65 -4.89 19.22
N TYR A 179 8.47 -5.14 18.66
CA TYR A 179 7.35 -4.22 18.73
C TYR A 179 6.10 -4.97 19.17
N ASN A 180 5.48 -4.52 20.26
CA ASN A 180 4.23 -5.07 20.72
C ASN A 180 3.06 -4.25 20.16
N TYR A 181 2.35 -4.79 19.17
CA TYR A 181 1.19 -4.14 18.57
C TYR A 181 0.03 -3.87 19.55
N MET A 182 0.03 -4.51 20.71
CA MET A 182 -0.96 -4.27 21.76
C MET A 182 -0.57 -3.15 22.73
N ASN A 183 0.61 -2.53 22.58
CA ASN A 183 1.15 -1.62 23.60
C ASN A 183 0.21 -0.44 23.91
N ASP A 184 -0.35 0.20 22.89
CA ASP A 184 -1.28 1.34 23.09
C ASP A 184 -2.61 0.89 23.72
N ILE A 185 -3.07 -0.33 23.37
CA ILE A 185 -4.26 -0.94 23.96
C ILE A 185 -4.01 -1.22 25.45
N ASN A 186 -2.86 -1.82 25.78
CA ASN A 186 -2.46 -2.11 27.15
C ASN A 186 -2.41 -0.84 28.00
N GLN A 187 -1.80 0.24 27.47
CA GLN A 187 -1.75 1.53 28.15
C GLN A 187 -3.14 2.15 28.36
N ALA A 188 -4.03 2.04 27.36
CA ALA A 188 -5.40 2.54 27.50
C ALA A 188 -6.17 1.81 28.61
N ILE A 189 -6.02 0.48 28.68
CA ILE A 189 -6.60 -0.34 29.75
C ILE A 189 -6.02 0.02 31.11
N GLU A 190 -4.70 0.22 31.22
CA GLU A 190 -4.03 0.62 32.46
C GLU A 190 -4.47 2.00 32.96
N LYS A 191 -4.81 2.91 32.04
CA LYS A 191 -5.39 4.23 32.37
C LYS A 191 -6.89 4.18 32.66
N GLY A 192 -7.53 3.01 32.54
CA GLY A 192 -8.98 2.84 32.71
C GLY A 192 -9.83 3.36 31.55
N ASP A 193 -9.21 3.71 30.41
CA ASP A 193 -9.91 4.21 29.23
C ASP A 193 -10.33 3.05 28.30
N MET A 194 -11.45 2.43 28.66
CA MET A 194 -12.02 1.32 27.89
C MET A 194 -12.48 1.74 26.48
N ASN A 195 -12.88 3.00 26.28
CA ASN A 195 -13.36 3.47 24.99
C ASN A 195 -12.21 3.54 23.97
N SER A 196 -11.08 4.13 24.39
CA SER A 196 -9.86 4.15 23.56
C SER A 196 -9.33 2.75 23.32
N ALA A 197 -9.32 1.89 24.35
CA ALA A 197 -8.88 0.51 24.19
C ALA A 197 -9.71 -0.26 23.15
N GLN A 198 -11.04 -0.11 23.16
CA GLN A 198 -11.93 -0.73 22.17
C GLN A 198 -11.66 -0.20 20.76
N LYS A 199 -11.50 1.12 20.60
CA LYS A 199 -11.22 1.75 19.30
C LYS A 199 -9.88 1.26 18.72
N LEU A 200 -8.82 1.31 19.52
CA LEU A 200 -7.48 0.83 19.13
C LEU A 200 -7.50 -0.67 18.79
N THR A 201 -8.21 -1.47 19.57
CA THR A 201 -8.39 -2.90 19.28
C THR A 201 -9.08 -3.12 17.93
N SER A 202 -10.17 -2.41 17.68
CA SER A 202 -10.90 -2.50 16.40
C SER A 202 -10.01 -2.11 15.21
N THR A 203 -9.23 -1.04 15.35
CA THR A 203 -8.24 -0.62 14.34
C THR A 203 -7.21 -1.72 14.09
N LEU A 204 -6.60 -2.28 15.14
CA LEU A 204 -5.62 -3.37 15.01
C LEU A 204 -6.23 -4.58 14.30
N VAL A 205 -7.42 -5.00 14.71
CA VAL A 205 -8.13 -6.15 14.10
C VAL A 205 -8.47 -5.90 12.64
N ASN A 206 -8.78 -4.67 12.24
CA ASN A 206 -9.02 -4.33 10.84
C ASN A 206 -7.74 -4.29 10.00
N ILE A 207 -6.59 -3.97 10.60
CA ILE A 207 -5.27 -4.05 9.93
C ILE A 207 -4.86 -5.51 9.72
N LEU A 208 -5.10 -6.37 10.71
CA LEU A 208 -4.73 -7.79 10.65
C LEU A 208 -5.57 -8.62 9.67
N LYS A 209 -6.78 -8.15 9.34
CA LYS A 209 -7.64 -8.87 8.41
C LYS A 209 -7.16 -8.70 6.98
N PRO A 210 -6.99 -9.80 6.22
CA PRO A 210 -6.74 -9.69 4.79
C PRO A 210 -7.94 -9.04 4.09
N LYS A 211 -7.67 -8.16 3.12
CA LYS A 211 -8.70 -7.69 2.18
C LYS A 211 -9.11 -8.89 1.32
N GLN A 212 -10.31 -9.43 1.54
CA GLN A 212 -10.86 -10.49 0.70
C GLN A 212 -11.47 -9.87 -0.57
N GLU A 213 -11.14 -10.43 -1.73
CA GLU A 213 -11.66 -9.99 -3.04
C GLU A 213 -13.11 -10.46 -3.28
N LYS A 214 -13.57 -11.48 -2.55
CA LYS A 214 -14.94 -11.98 -2.61
C LYS A 214 -15.68 -11.65 -1.32
N GLU A 215 -16.96 -11.31 -1.45
CA GLU A 215 -17.87 -11.19 -0.31
C GLU A 215 -18.01 -12.57 0.36
N SER A 216 -17.33 -12.75 1.49
CA SER A 216 -17.67 -13.79 2.46
C SER A 216 -18.95 -13.40 3.19
N ASP A 217 -19.70 -14.42 3.64
CA ASP A 217 -20.92 -14.22 4.42
C ASP A 217 -20.63 -13.29 5.62
N PRO A 218 -21.36 -12.17 5.77
CA PRO A 218 -21.21 -11.25 6.88
C PRO A 218 -21.24 -11.94 8.25
N PHE A 219 -21.95 -13.05 8.39
CA PHE A 219 -22.02 -13.83 9.62
C PHE A 219 -20.64 -14.33 10.08
N TRP A 220 -19.92 -15.06 9.21
CA TRP A 220 -18.59 -15.60 9.56
C TRP A 220 -17.59 -14.47 9.77
N ARG A 221 -17.69 -13.42 8.97
CA ARG A 221 -16.83 -12.25 9.06
C ARG A 221 -17.00 -11.52 10.40
N ASN A 222 -18.23 -11.22 10.80
CA ASN A 222 -18.53 -10.52 12.05
C ASN A 222 -18.13 -11.37 13.27
N GLY A 223 -18.36 -12.69 13.19
CA GLY A 223 -17.89 -13.64 14.19
C GLY A 223 -16.37 -13.57 14.39
N GLU A 224 -15.59 -13.64 13.31
CA GLU A 224 -14.12 -13.53 13.36
C GLU A 224 -13.66 -12.19 13.98
N VAL A 225 -14.28 -11.07 13.55
CA VAL A 225 -13.99 -9.74 14.11
C VAL A 225 -14.22 -9.71 15.61
N SER A 226 -15.37 -10.22 16.06
CA SER A 226 -15.79 -10.17 17.45
C SER A 226 -14.90 -11.05 18.33
N VAL A 227 -14.55 -12.26 17.89
CA VAL A 227 -13.64 -13.15 18.62
C VAL A 227 -12.27 -12.50 18.82
N LEU A 228 -11.70 -11.90 17.77
CA LEU A 228 -10.41 -11.20 17.86
C LEU A 228 -10.48 -9.99 18.79
N ASN A 229 -11.48 -9.12 18.62
CA ASN A 229 -11.66 -7.95 19.48
C ASN A 229 -11.80 -8.33 20.95
N THR A 230 -12.68 -9.29 21.23
CA THR A 230 -12.92 -9.75 22.61
C THR A 230 -11.65 -10.33 23.20
N THR A 231 -10.94 -11.18 22.47
CA THR A 231 -9.75 -11.85 23.02
C THR A 231 -8.60 -10.89 23.27
N ILE A 232 -8.35 -9.95 22.37
CA ILE A 232 -7.31 -8.92 22.55
C ILE A 232 -7.59 -8.10 23.81
N LEU A 233 -8.83 -7.65 24.00
CA LEU A 233 -9.22 -6.89 25.19
C LEU A 233 -9.15 -7.75 26.46
N THR A 234 -9.53 -9.03 26.40
CA THR A 234 -9.43 -9.97 27.52
C THR A 234 -7.98 -10.13 27.96
N ILE A 235 -7.06 -10.35 27.02
CA ILE A 235 -5.63 -10.46 27.32
C ILE A 235 -5.08 -9.14 27.87
N ALA A 236 -5.42 -7.99 27.27
CA ALA A 236 -4.97 -6.69 27.76
C ALA A 236 -5.45 -6.40 29.20
N LYS A 237 -6.66 -6.85 29.56
CA LYS A 237 -7.30 -6.62 30.87
C LYS A 237 -6.84 -7.58 31.95
N TYR A 238 -6.69 -8.87 31.65
CA TYR A 238 -6.52 -9.91 32.67
C TYR A 238 -5.17 -10.62 32.65
N ALA A 239 -4.41 -10.57 31.56
CA ALA A 239 -3.10 -11.22 31.52
C ALA A 239 -2.06 -10.44 32.33
N SER A 240 -1.04 -11.14 32.82
CA SER A 240 0.13 -10.49 33.42
C SER A 240 0.84 -9.61 32.38
N PRO A 241 1.55 -8.55 32.79
CA PRO A 241 2.18 -7.60 31.87
C PRO A 241 3.04 -8.25 30.77
N GLU A 242 3.77 -9.31 31.11
CA GLU A 242 4.65 -10.06 30.19
C GLU A 242 3.86 -10.81 29.11
N CYS A 243 2.61 -11.17 29.43
CA CYS A 243 1.70 -11.92 28.58
C CYS A 243 0.76 -11.03 27.75
N LYS A 244 0.79 -9.70 27.89
CA LYS A 244 -0.08 -8.78 27.14
C LYS A 244 0.40 -8.56 25.70
N ASN A 245 0.46 -9.62 24.89
CA ASN A 245 0.97 -9.61 23.51
C ASN A 245 0.16 -10.53 22.58
N LEU A 246 0.32 -10.35 21.27
CA LEU A 246 -0.45 -11.09 20.25
C LEU A 246 -0.19 -12.61 20.26
N TYR A 247 0.97 -13.06 20.74
CA TYR A 247 1.25 -14.49 20.88
C TYR A 247 0.32 -15.13 21.93
N ASN A 248 0.12 -14.48 23.07
CA ASN A 248 -0.81 -14.95 24.09
C ASN A 248 -2.28 -14.81 23.67
N VAL A 249 -2.61 -13.81 22.84
CA VAL A 249 -3.92 -13.76 22.17
C VAL A 249 -4.15 -15.01 21.34
N PHE A 250 -3.18 -15.41 20.52
CA PHE A 250 -3.27 -16.64 19.73
C PHE A 250 -3.41 -17.89 20.62
N LEU A 251 -2.58 -18.02 21.66
CA LEU A 251 -2.67 -19.15 22.60
C LEU A 251 -4.04 -19.22 23.29
N PHE A 252 -4.58 -18.08 23.69
CA PHE A 252 -5.89 -18.01 24.31
C PHE A 252 -7.00 -18.45 23.35
N ILE A 253 -6.98 -18.00 22.10
CA ILE A 253 -7.96 -18.46 21.09
C ILE A 253 -7.87 -19.98 20.92
N ALA A 254 -6.65 -20.52 20.78
CA ALA A 254 -6.43 -21.95 20.58
C ALA A 254 -6.99 -22.79 21.75
N GLN A 255 -6.69 -22.40 22.99
CA GLN A 255 -7.17 -23.11 24.19
C GLN A 255 -8.68 -22.93 24.41
N MET A 256 -9.21 -21.73 24.18
CA MET A 256 -10.61 -21.42 24.46
C MET A 256 -11.59 -21.99 23.43
N ALA A 257 -11.08 -22.46 22.29
CA ALA A 257 -11.84 -23.19 21.29
C ALA A 257 -12.06 -24.67 21.66
N GLU A 258 -11.39 -25.20 22.69
CA GLU A 258 -11.56 -26.59 23.12
C GLU A 258 -12.88 -26.83 23.86
N TYR A 259 -13.39 -28.05 23.76
CA TYR A 259 -14.60 -28.49 24.47
C TYR A 259 -14.30 -28.80 25.94
N VAL A 260 -15.17 -28.31 26.84
CA VAL A 260 -15.06 -28.57 28.29
C VAL A 260 -15.17 -30.07 28.60
N TYR A 261 -16.05 -30.77 27.88
CA TYR A 261 -16.26 -32.22 27.96
C TYR A 261 -16.16 -32.84 26.55
N PRO A 262 -14.98 -33.28 26.09
CA PRO A 262 -14.77 -33.73 24.71
C PRO A 262 -15.64 -34.93 24.30
N SER A 263 -16.08 -35.74 25.26
CA SER A 263 -16.88 -36.95 25.05
C SER A 263 -18.40 -36.71 25.03
N LYS A 264 -18.88 -35.48 25.26
CA LYS A 264 -20.32 -35.16 25.29
C LYS A 264 -20.76 -34.44 24.02
N ALA A 265 -21.86 -34.89 23.42
CA ALA A 265 -22.55 -34.13 22.39
C ALA A 265 -23.00 -32.78 22.95
N ASN A 266 -22.84 -31.70 22.17
CA ASN A 266 -23.16 -30.31 22.55
C ASN A 266 -22.40 -29.78 23.77
N SER A 267 -21.20 -30.31 24.02
CA SER A 267 -20.31 -29.76 25.03
C SER A 267 -20.01 -28.28 24.76
N PRO A 268 -20.08 -27.40 25.77
CA PRO A 268 -19.69 -26.01 25.58
C PRO A 268 -18.17 -25.92 25.36
N ILE A 269 -17.73 -24.85 24.69
CA ILE A 269 -16.30 -24.51 24.61
C ILE A 269 -15.89 -23.68 25.82
N TYR A 270 -14.62 -23.78 26.22
CA TYR A 270 -14.08 -23.06 27.39
C TYR A 270 -14.29 -21.54 27.29
N GLY A 271 -14.11 -20.94 26.11
CA GLY A 271 -14.30 -19.51 25.91
C GLY A 271 -15.72 -19.04 26.22
N GLY A 272 -16.73 -19.81 25.78
CA GLY A 272 -18.13 -19.49 26.04
C GLY A 272 -18.45 -19.50 27.54
N GLU A 273 -17.92 -20.48 28.28
CA GLU A 273 -18.09 -20.56 29.74
C GLU A 273 -17.31 -19.48 30.49
N PHE A 274 -16.12 -19.11 29.99
CA PHE A 274 -15.32 -18.02 30.56
C PHE A 274 -16.08 -16.69 30.52
N TYR A 275 -16.57 -16.27 29.35
CA TYR A 275 -17.26 -14.98 29.21
C TYR A 275 -18.61 -14.94 29.95
N LYS A 276 -19.29 -16.09 30.08
CA LYS A 276 -20.50 -16.21 30.92
C LYS A 276 -20.22 -16.02 32.41
N ARG A 277 -18.99 -16.20 32.90
CA ARG A 277 -18.66 -16.01 34.33
C ARG A 277 -18.28 -14.57 34.70
N LEU A 278 -18.06 -13.69 33.72
CA LEU A 278 -17.74 -12.28 33.97
C LEU A 278 -18.92 -11.52 34.64
N PRO A 279 -18.69 -10.41 35.34
CA PRO A 279 -19.76 -9.61 35.96
C PRO A 279 -20.80 -9.09 34.96
N VAL A 280 -22.04 -8.89 35.40
CA VAL A 280 -23.09 -8.25 34.58
C VAL A 280 -22.69 -6.80 34.30
N GLY A 281 -22.63 -6.41 33.03
CA GLY A 281 -22.15 -5.09 32.60
C GLY A 281 -20.66 -5.00 32.24
N ASP A 282 -19.89 -6.09 32.34
CA ASP A 282 -18.51 -6.09 31.83
C ASP A 282 -18.52 -5.87 30.29
N PRO A 283 -17.79 -4.87 29.75
CA PRO A 283 -17.74 -4.61 28.32
C PRO A 283 -17.37 -5.84 27.48
N LEU A 284 -16.57 -6.77 28.02
CA LEU A 284 -16.17 -7.99 27.33
C LEU A 284 -17.34 -8.94 27.06
N ARG A 285 -18.38 -8.92 27.91
CA ARG A 285 -19.61 -9.69 27.65
C ARG A 285 -20.37 -9.14 26.46
N THR A 286 -20.45 -7.82 26.32
CA THR A 286 -21.14 -7.17 25.20
C THR A 286 -20.44 -7.46 23.88
N VAL A 287 -19.10 -7.37 23.84
CA VAL A 287 -18.34 -7.68 22.61
C VAL A 287 -18.51 -9.15 22.22
N PHE A 288 -18.41 -10.07 23.19
CA PHE A 288 -18.60 -11.51 22.92
C PHE A 288 -20.04 -11.89 22.56
N ALA A 289 -21.05 -11.18 23.09
CA ALA A 289 -22.47 -11.49 22.85
C ALA A 289 -22.85 -11.44 21.37
N VAL A 290 -22.13 -10.66 20.55
CA VAL A 290 -22.28 -10.64 19.08
C VAL A 290 -22.11 -12.05 18.50
N VAL A 291 -21.13 -12.82 19.00
CA VAL A 291 -20.87 -14.21 18.56
C VAL A 291 -22.01 -15.17 18.93
N ASN A 292 -22.70 -14.91 20.05
CA ASN A 292 -23.77 -15.79 20.53
C ASN A 292 -25.14 -15.44 19.93
N ASN A 293 -25.47 -14.16 19.80
CA ASN A 293 -26.75 -13.72 19.24
C ASN A 293 -26.84 -13.97 17.73
N GLU A 294 -25.71 -13.93 17.01
CA GLU A 294 -25.70 -14.22 15.57
C GLU A 294 -25.92 -15.73 15.27
N LYS A 295 -25.71 -16.65 16.24
CA LYS A 295 -26.02 -18.08 16.07
C LYS A 295 -27.52 -18.36 15.97
N ASP A 296 -28.36 -17.54 16.60
CA ASP A 296 -29.82 -17.71 16.61
C ASP A 296 -30.46 -17.25 15.27
N ASP A 297 -29.78 -16.38 14.52
CA ASP A 297 -30.21 -15.93 13.18
C ASP A 297 -29.78 -16.88 12.04
N TYR A 298 -28.90 -17.85 12.31
CA TYR A 298 -28.44 -18.81 11.31
C TYR A 298 -29.50 -19.88 11.02
N LYS A 299 -30.42 -19.60 10.10
CA LYS A 299 -31.22 -20.64 9.44
C LYS A 299 -30.30 -21.47 8.54
N LYS A 300 -30.05 -22.73 8.91
CA LYS A 300 -29.34 -23.71 8.07
C LYS A 300 -29.81 -23.59 6.61
N PRO A 301 -28.92 -23.41 5.61
CA PRO A 301 -29.33 -23.50 4.22
C PRO A 301 -29.92 -24.88 3.99
N SER A 302 -31.17 -24.94 3.54
CA SER A 302 -31.83 -26.15 3.10
C SER A 302 -31.14 -26.61 1.82
N PHE A 303 -30.16 -27.50 1.93
CA PHE A 303 -29.68 -28.21 0.77
C PHE A 303 -30.83 -29.06 0.22
N PRO A 304 -31.17 -28.99 -1.07
CA PRO A 304 -32.11 -29.92 -1.65
C PRO A 304 -31.55 -31.33 -1.47
N GLN A 305 -32.29 -32.18 -0.76
CA GLN A 305 -31.99 -33.61 -0.69
C GLN A 305 -32.02 -34.15 -2.12
N ARG A 306 -30.90 -34.71 -2.56
CA ARG A 306 -30.82 -35.51 -3.79
C ARG A 306 -31.31 -36.92 -3.50
#